data_AF-A0A527VM10-F1
#
_entry.id   AF-A0A527VM10-F1
#
_cell.length_a   1.000
_cell.length_b   1.000
_cell.length_c   1.000
_cell.angle_alpha   90.00
_cell.angle_beta   90.00
_cell.angle_gamma   90.00
#
_symmetry.space_group_name_H-M   'P 1'
#
loop_
_entity.id
_entity.type
_entity.pdbx_description
1 polymer ?
#
loop_
_entity_poly.entity_id
_entity_poly.type
_entity_poly.pdbx_seq_one_letter_code
_entity_poly.pdbx_strand_id
1 'polypeptide(L)' 'VRPQLLERPDSSVVPVALSGAPLIVSGQILGCVLALHDMTREQDYIERLSWQASHDALTGLVNRRDFENRLAGAIS' A
#
# COMPACT_ATOMS: atom_id res chain seq x y z
N VAL A 1 5.74 1.16 6.43
CA VAL A 1 5.23 -0.16 6.88
C VAL A 1 4.53 -0.79 5.69
N ARG A 2 4.83 -2.04 5.33
CA ARG A 2 4.10 -2.73 4.25
C ARG A 2 2.76 -3.21 4.84
N PRO A 3 1.61 -2.84 4.25
CA PRO A 3 0.31 -3.30 4.76
C PRO A 3 0.19 -4.81 4.61
N GLN A 4 -0.48 -5.44 5.57
CA GLN A 4 -0.94 -6.83 5.48
C GLN A 4 -2.39 -6.84 5.00
N LEU A 5 -2.84 -7.95 4.40
CA LEU A 5 -4.22 -8.09 3.94
C LEU A 5 -5.03 -8.86 4.97
N LEU A 6 -6.10 -8.24 5.47
CA LEU A 6 -7.09 -8.88 6.34
C LEU A 6 -8.28 -9.33 5.50
N GLU A 7 -8.51 -10.64 5.43
CA GLU A 7 -9.74 -11.21 4.87
C GLU A 7 -10.84 -11.20 5.94
N ARG A 8 -11.96 -10.57 5.63
CA ARG A 8 -13.15 -10.53 6.49
C ARG A 8 -14.04 -11.76 6.22
N PRO A 9 -14.97 -12.10 7.14
CA PRO A 9 -15.88 -13.23 6.95
C PRO A 9 -16.74 -13.18 5.68
N ASP A 10 -16.97 -11.99 5.12
CA ASP A 10 -17.67 -11.77 3.86
C ASP A 10 -16.75 -11.87 2.62
N SER A 11 -15.51 -12.36 2.81
CA SER A 11 -14.43 -12.45 1.82
C SER A 11 -13.93 -11.12 1.27
N SER A 12 -14.40 -9.97 1.78
CA SER A 12 -13.78 -8.69 1.46
C SER A 12 -12.39 -8.59 2.09
N VAL A 13 -11.47 -7.93 1.40
CA VAL A 13 -10.08 -7.79 1.84
C VAL A 13 -9.79 -6.34 2.18
N VAL A 14 -9.16 -6.10 3.32
CA VAL A 14 -8.77 -4.77 3.77
C VAL A 14 -7.27 -4.71 4.07
N PRO A 15 -6.53 -3.76 3.47
CA PRO A 15 -5.14 -3.53 3.84
C PRO A 15 -5.09 -2.96 5.25
N VAL A 16 -4.31 -3.56 6.13
CA VAL A 16 -4.14 -3.13 7.52
C VAL A 16 -2.67 -3.01 7.89
N ALA A 17 -2.36 -2.02 8.72
CA ALA A 17 -1.15 -2.05 9.54
C ALA A 17 -1.47 -2.74 10.86
N LEU A 18 -0.66 -3.74 11.20
CA LEU A 18 -0.77 -4.50 12.44
C LEU A 18 0.26 -3.99 13.46
N SER A 19 -0.19 -3.66 14.66
CA SER A 19 0.66 -3.45 15.83
C SER A 19 0.22 -4.40 16.94
N GLY A 20 1.17 -4.93 17.71
CA GLY A 20 0.89 -5.92 18.75
C GLY A 20 1.68 -5.68 20.02
N ALA A 21 1.07 -6.00 21.16
CA ALA A 21 1.70 -5.99 22.47
C ALA A 21 1.28 -7.24 23.28
N PRO A 22 2.14 -7.78 24.15
CA PRO A 22 1.76 -8.90 25.00
C PRO A 22 0.75 -8.46 26.07
N LEU A 23 -0.24 -9.30 26.35
CA LEU A 23 -1.12 -9.17 27.51
C LEU A 23 -0.46 -9.88 28.69
N ILE A 24 0.01 -9.13 29.67
CA ILE A 24 0.72 -9.64 30.83
C ILE A 24 -0.15 -9.52 32.07
N VAL A 25 -0.35 -10.62 32.79
CA VAL A 25 -1.06 -10.67 34.07
C VAL A 25 -0.19 -11.41 35.06
N SER A 26 0.09 -10.79 36.21
CA SER A 26 0.95 -11.36 37.27
C SER A 26 2.32 -11.86 36.76
N GLY A 27 2.90 -11.15 35.78
CA GLY A 27 4.19 -11.49 35.18
C GLY A 27 4.13 -12.62 34.13
N GLN A 28 2.97 -13.20 33.86
CA GLN A 28 2.78 -14.22 32.83
C GLN A 28 2.14 -13.64 31.57
N ILE A 29 2.63 -14.07 30.40
CA ILE A 29 2.01 -13.75 29.11
C ILE A 29 0.77 -14.62 28.96
N LEU A 30 -0.41 -14.00 29.01
CA LEU A 30 -1.69 -14.67 28.81
C LEU A 30 -2.19 -14.57 27.37
N GLY A 31 -1.64 -13.66 26.58
CA GLY A 31 -2.03 -13.46 25.20
C GLY A 31 -1.39 -12.23 24.56
N CYS A 32 -2.04 -11.67 23.56
CA CYS A 32 -1.63 -10.44 22.91
C CYS A 32 -2.82 -9.54 22.64
N VAL A 33 -2.56 -8.23 22.60
CA VAL A 33 -3.47 -7.21 22.08
C VAL A 33 -2.96 -6.83 20.70
N LEU A 34 -3.84 -6.87 19.71
CA LEU A 34 -3.55 -6.46 18.34
C LEU A 34 -4.37 -5.20 18.02
N ALA A 35 -3.70 -4.18 17.50
CA ALA A 35 -4.34 -3.03 16.87
C ALA A 35 -4.20 -3.16 15.36
N LEU A 36 -5.33 -3.11 14.66
CA LEU A 36 -5.41 -3.13 13.21
C LEU A 36 -5.85 -1.75 12.74
N HIS A 37 -4.96 -1.04 12.05
CA HIS A 37 -5.29 0.24 11.41
C HIS A 37 -5.65 -0.01 9.96
N ASP A 38 -6.89 0.31 9.57
CA ASP A 38 -7.35 0.28 8.17
C ASP A 38 -6.50 1.26 7.33
N MET A 39 -5.88 0.76 6.26
CA MET A 39 -5.00 1.52 5.37
C MET A 39 -5.61 1.73 3.98
N THR A 40 -6.92 1.54 3.80
CA THR A 40 -7.59 1.61 2.49
C THR A 40 -7.35 2.97 1.84
N ARG A 41 -7.52 4.07 2.59
CA ARG A 41 -7.34 5.44 2.05
C ARG A 41 -5.90 5.74 1.67
N GLU A 42 -4.95 5.28 2.47
CA GLU A 42 -3.52 5.47 2.23
C GLU A 42 -3.07 4.68 1.00
N GLN A 43 -3.54 3.45 0.84
CA GLN A 43 -3.29 2.67 -0.39
C GLN A 43 -3.90 3.36 -1.61
N ASP A 44 -5.17 3.75 -1.55
CA ASP A 44 -5.84 4.46 -2.65
C ASP A 44 -5.07 5.72 -3.04
N TYR A 45 -4.55 6.46 -2.05
CA TYR A 45 -3.78 7.67 -2.31
C TYR A 45 -2.43 7.38 -2.94
N ILE A 46 -1.70 6.36 -2.46
CA ILE A 46 -0.43 5.92 -3.04
C ILE A 46 -0.63 5.43 -4.48
N GLU A 47 -1.68 4.67 -4.74
CA GLU A 47 -2.02 4.19 -6.08
C GLU A 47 -2.34 5.35 -7.02
N ARG A 48 -3.16 6.31 -6.58
CA ARG A 48 -3.46 7.53 -7.35
C ARG A 48 -2.21 8.36 -7.61
N LEU A 49 -1.35 8.55 -6.61
CA LEU A 49 -0.09 9.26 -6.78
C LEU A 49 0.85 8.54 -7.74
N SER A 50 0.95 7.21 -7.64
CA SER A 50 1.75 6.39 -8.55
C SER A 50 1.20 6.46 -9.98
N TRP A 51 -0.11 6.43 -10.13
CA TRP A 51 -0.79 6.59 -11.40
C TRP A 51 -0.56 7.99 -12.00
N GLN A 52 -0.74 9.06 -11.23
CA GLN A 52 -0.48 10.43 -11.68
C GLN A 52 1.00 10.70 -11.96
N ALA A 53 1.92 10.15 -11.16
CA ALA A 53 3.35 10.28 -11.41
C ALA A 53 3.79 9.53 -12.68
N SER A 54 3.01 8.53 -13.13
CA SER A 54 3.21 7.76 -14.36
C SER A 54 2.37 8.21 -15.55
N HIS A 55 1.44 9.17 -15.37
CA HIS A 55 0.54 9.65 -16.43
C HIS A 55 0.56 11.19 -16.48
N ASP A 56 0.91 11.78 -17.63
CA ASP A 56 0.97 13.25 -17.77
C ASP A 56 -0.44 13.88 -17.73
N ALA A 57 -0.62 14.87 -16.85
CA ALA A 57 -1.91 15.42 -16.45
C ALA A 57 -2.66 16.21 -17.54
N LEU A 58 -2.08 16.35 -18.75
CA LEU A 58 -2.70 17.03 -19.89
C LEU A 58 -3.21 16.08 -20.99
N THR A 59 -2.83 14.79 -21.01
CA THR A 59 -3.14 13.89 -22.15
C THR A 59 -3.58 12.46 -21.79
N GLY A 60 -3.36 11.99 -20.56
CA GLY A 60 -3.80 10.65 -20.13
C GLY A 60 -3.00 9.47 -20.73
N LEU A 61 -1.85 9.72 -21.36
CA LEU A 61 -0.94 8.70 -21.88
C LEU A 61 0.24 8.44 -20.95
N VAL A 62 0.87 7.27 -21.10
CA VAL A 62 2.07 6.84 -20.35
C VAL A 62 3.14 7.91 -20.39
N ASN A 63 3.69 8.18 -19.21
CA ASN A 63 4.75 9.13 -18.90
C ASN A 63 5.69 9.39 -20.07
N ARG A 64 5.65 10.62 -20.60
CA ARG A 64 6.56 11.09 -21.66
C ARG A 64 8.03 10.77 -21.34
N ARG A 65 8.41 10.75 -20.06
CA ARG A 65 9.75 10.36 -19.59
C ARG A 65 10.12 8.90 -19.86
N ASP A 66 9.19 7.96 -19.70
CA ASP A 66 9.48 6.54 -19.94
C ASP A 66 9.53 6.25 -21.44
N PHE A 67 8.68 6.94 -22.22
CA PHE A 67 8.77 6.95 -23.68
C PHE A 67 10.11 7.55 -24.16
N GLU A 68 10.51 8.71 -23.65
CA GLU A 68 11.78 9.36 -24.01
C GLU A 68 12.99 8.53 -23.60
N ASN A 69 12.96 7.86 -22.44
CA ASN A 69 14.02 6.93 -22.02
C ASN A 69 14.10 5.70 -22.93
N ARG A 70 12.96 5.07 -23.25
CA ARG A 70 12.91 3.94 -24.20
C ARG A 70 13.34 4.36 -25.60
N LEU A 71 12.93 5.54 -26.05
CA LEU A 71 13.31 6.11 -27.32
C LEU A 71 14.81 6.35 -27.36
N ALA A 72 15.39 7.05 -26.38
CA ALA A 72 16.83 7.30 -26.29
C ALA A 72 17.66 6.00 -26.27
N GLY A 73 17.17 4.95 -25.60
CA GLY A 73 17.81 3.63 -25.62
C GLY A 73 17.70 2.89 -26.96
N ALA A 74 16.70 3.20 -27.79
CA ALA A 74 16.49 2.57 -29.10
C ALA A 74 17.20 3.27 -30.26
N ILE A 75 17.68 4.50 -30.08
CA ILE A 75 18.46 5.26 -31.08
C ILE A 75 19.97 5.31 -30.79
N SER A 76 20.44 4.53 -29.80
CA SER A 76 21.86 4.25 -29.57
C SER A 76 22.28 2.95 -30.28
#